data_AF-A0A6B0WTQ7-F1
#
_entry.id   AF-A0A6B0WTQ7-F1
#
_cell.length_a   1.000
_cell.length_b   1.000
_cell.length_c   1.000
_cell.angle_alpha   90.00
_cell.angle_beta   90.00
_cell.angle_gamma   90.00
#
_symmetry.space_group_name_H-M   'P 1'
#
loop_
_entity.id
_entity.type
_entity.pdbx_description
1 polymer ?
#
loop_
_entity_poly.entity_id
_entity_poly.type
_entity_poly.pdbx_seq_one_letter_code
_entity_poly.pdbx_strand_id
1 'polypeptide(L)'
;LQISLQDDRDLQRGESQEIKDSISRLSDASTRSSLTHRLTHGDFTPDNLLMNQNQLFLIDNDELGFGVAAADIAWGLTYLFGLNIGLGQIFLNEYIKHVPEFAENDLLAVKDYLLALNIQAYNVSELLDILHTLLSI
;
A
#
# COMPACT_ATOMS: atom_id res chain seq x y z
N LEU A 1 18.06 -21.96 -20.82
CA LEU A 1 17.40 -21.63 -19.53
C LEU A 1 17.14 -20.13 -19.34
N GLN A 2 17.07 -19.33 -20.42
CA GLN A 2 16.94 -17.86 -20.33
C GLN A 2 15.52 -17.33 -20.58
N ILE A 3 14.54 -18.22 -20.79
CA ILE A 3 13.19 -17.85 -21.25
C ILE A 3 12.20 -17.71 -20.06
N SER A 4 12.46 -18.36 -18.91
CA SER A 4 11.52 -18.39 -17.77
C SER A 4 11.43 -17.06 -16.99
N LEU A 5 12.51 -16.27 -16.93
CA LEU A 5 12.56 -15.07 -16.06
C LEU A 5 11.93 -13.83 -16.71
N GLN A 6 11.67 -13.85 -18.01
CA GLN A 6 11.13 -12.71 -18.73
C GLN A 6 9.61 -12.76 -18.72
N ASP A 7 9.06 -13.94 -18.98
CA ASP A 7 7.62 -14.21 -18.88
C ASP A 7 7.08 -13.96 -17.46
N ASP A 8 7.80 -14.38 -16.42
CA ASP A 8 7.40 -14.14 -15.02
C ASP A 8 7.36 -12.63 -14.66
N ARG A 9 8.29 -11.83 -15.22
CA ARG A 9 8.31 -10.38 -14.97
C ARG A 9 7.23 -9.64 -15.75
N ASP A 10 6.92 -10.09 -16.96
CA ASP A 10 5.87 -9.49 -17.77
C ASP A 10 4.48 -9.83 -17.22
N LEU A 11 4.30 -11.03 -16.65
CA LEU A 11 3.12 -11.42 -15.87
C LEU A 11 2.97 -10.57 -14.59
N GLN A 12 4.02 -10.45 -13.78
CA GLN A 12 4.00 -9.61 -12.57
C GLN A 12 3.72 -8.12 -12.88
N ARG A 13 4.25 -7.61 -14.01
CA ARG A 13 3.94 -6.26 -14.48
C ARG A 13 2.49 -6.10 -14.90
N GLY A 14 1.91 -7.10 -15.57
CA GLY A 14 0.50 -7.11 -15.93
C GLY A 14 -0.42 -7.11 -14.71
N GLU A 15 -0.14 -7.97 -13.74
CA GLU A 15 -0.88 -8.02 -12.46
C GLU A 15 -0.72 -6.72 -11.67
N SER A 16 0.49 -6.14 -11.62
CA SER A 16 0.74 -4.85 -10.97
C SER A 16 -0.06 -3.72 -11.62
N GLN A 17 -0.19 -3.70 -12.96
CA GLN A 17 -0.94 -2.66 -13.65
C GLN A 17 -2.45 -2.77 -13.42
N GLU A 18 -3.02 -3.99 -13.46
CA GLU A 18 -4.45 -4.19 -13.18
C GLU A 18 -4.83 -3.76 -11.75
N ILE A 19 -3.92 -3.98 -10.80
CA ILE A 19 -4.13 -3.57 -9.42
C ILE A 19 -3.97 -2.04 -9.29
N LYS A 20 -2.97 -1.42 -9.92
CA LYS A 20 -2.80 0.05 -9.99
C LYS A 20 -4.02 0.74 -10.61
N ASP A 21 -4.58 0.16 -11.67
CA ASP A 21 -5.80 0.67 -12.31
C ASP A 21 -7.02 0.58 -11.37
N SER A 22 -7.09 -0.46 -10.55
CA SER A 22 -8.15 -0.65 -9.56
C SER A 22 -8.05 0.37 -8.41
N ILE A 23 -6.82 0.68 -7.96
CA ILE A 23 -6.53 1.77 -7.03
C ILE A 23 -6.99 3.10 -7.63
N SER A 24 -6.58 3.41 -8.86
CA SER A 24 -6.90 4.70 -9.49
C SER A 24 -8.41 4.92 -9.57
N ARG A 25 -9.19 3.89 -9.92
CA ARG A 25 -10.67 3.98 -9.98
C ARG A 25 -11.30 4.26 -8.62
N LEU A 26 -10.72 3.73 -7.54
CA LEU A 26 -11.20 4.02 -6.19
C LEU A 26 -10.77 5.40 -5.70
N SER A 27 -9.59 5.86 -6.08
CA SER A 27 -9.12 7.21 -5.81
C SER A 27 -10.08 8.25 -6.38
N ASP A 28 -10.54 8.06 -7.61
CA ASP A 28 -11.52 8.93 -8.25
C ASP A 28 -12.90 8.90 -7.55
N ALA A 29 -13.31 7.72 -7.07
CA ALA A 29 -14.55 7.55 -6.32
C ALA A 29 -14.49 8.12 -4.88
N SER A 30 -13.28 8.22 -4.31
CA SER A 30 -13.02 8.69 -2.95
C SER A 30 -12.94 10.22 -2.81
N THR A 31 -13.49 10.97 -3.77
CA THR A 31 -13.57 12.46 -3.85
C THR A 31 -14.19 13.18 -2.64
N ARG A 32 -14.46 12.48 -1.54
CA ARG A 32 -14.76 13.07 -0.23
C ARG A 32 -13.47 13.38 0.53
N SER A 33 -13.02 14.62 0.36
CA SER A 33 -11.99 15.35 1.13
C SER A 33 -10.66 15.51 0.38
N SER A 34 -10.41 16.73 -0.09
CA SER A 34 -9.12 17.21 -0.58
C SER A 34 -7.96 17.12 0.44
N LEU A 35 -8.23 16.71 1.69
CA LEU A 35 -7.22 16.51 2.73
C LEU A 35 -6.45 15.19 2.60
N THR A 36 -6.89 14.27 1.74
CA THR A 36 -6.25 12.95 1.54
C THR A 36 -5.22 12.95 0.41
N HIS A 37 -5.24 13.97 -0.46
CA HIS A 37 -4.29 14.08 -1.56
C HIS A 37 -2.98 14.71 -1.08
N ARG A 38 -1.91 13.92 -1.09
CA ARG A 38 -0.57 14.30 -0.67
C ARG A 38 0.42 13.94 -1.77
N LEU A 39 1.66 14.40 -1.62
CA LEU A 39 2.76 13.87 -2.42
C LEU A 39 2.95 12.39 -2.02
N THR A 40 2.77 11.50 -2.99
CA THR A 40 2.90 10.04 -2.83
C THR A 40 4.02 9.52 -3.72
N HIS A 41 4.59 8.38 -3.34
CA HIS A 41 5.62 7.71 -4.12
C HIS A 41 5.07 7.16 -5.44
N GLY A 42 3.83 6.66 -5.44
CA GLY A 42 3.17 6.13 -6.63
C GLY A 42 3.56 4.68 -6.97
N ASP A 43 4.71 4.23 -6.47
CA ASP A 43 5.13 2.83 -6.52
C ASP A 43 5.81 2.38 -5.21
N PHE A 44 5.10 2.45 -4.09
CA PHE A 44 5.65 2.05 -2.79
C PHE A 44 5.74 0.52 -2.62
N THR A 45 6.72 -0.11 -3.28
CA THR A 45 6.97 -1.56 -3.25
C THR A 45 8.27 -1.88 -2.49
N PRO A 46 8.46 -3.12 -2.00
CA PRO A 46 9.72 -3.54 -1.38
C PRO A 46 10.95 -3.44 -2.29
N ASP A 47 10.75 -3.58 -3.61
CA ASP A 47 11.83 -3.46 -4.59
C ASP A 47 12.41 -2.04 -4.65
N ASN A 48 11.61 -1.05 -4.25
CA ASN A 48 11.98 0.36 -4.17
C ASN A 48 12.53 0.75 -2.78
N LEU A 49 12.76 -0.22 -1.89
CA LEU A 49 13.36 -0.02 -0.58
C LEU A 49 14.80 -0.54 -0.54
N LEU A 50 15.76 0.38 -0.40
CA LEU A 50 17.18 0.04 -0.25
C LEU A 50 17.61 0.24 1.20
N MET A 51 18.13 -0.81 1.84
CA MET A 51 18.75 -0.73 3.16
C MET A 51 20.27 -0.60 3.03
N ASN A 52 20.85 0.46 3.60
CA ASN A 52 22.31 0.62 3.68
C ASN A 52 22.71 1.23 5.03
N GLN A 53 23.64 0.58 5.75
CA GLN A 53 24.14 1.05 7.06
C GLN A 53 23.04 1.47 8.05
N ASN A 54 22.00 0.63 8.21
CA ASN A 54 20.83 0.88 9.05
C ASN A 54 19.97 2.09 8.64
N GLN A 55 20.16 2.60 7.43
CA GLN A 55 19.31 3.62 6.84
C GLN A 55 18.49 3.00 5.71
N LEU A 56 17.19 3.29 5.73
CA LEU A 56 16.26 2.91 4.69
C LEU A 56 16.15 4.06 3.70
N PHE A 57 16.37 3.76 2.42
CA PHE A 57 16.23 4.68 1.30
C PHE A 57 15.05 4.23 0.46
N LEU A 58 14.15 5.17 0.17
CA LEU A 58 13.10 5.00 -0.83
C LEU A 58 13.66 5.52 -2.16
N ILE A 59 13.72 4.64 -3.15
CA ILE A 59 14.28 4.89 -4.48
C ILE A 59 13.19 4.72 -5.54
N ASP A 60 13.51 5.05 -6.79
CA ASP A 60 12.59 4.96 -7.94
C ASP A 60 11.37 5.90 -7.85
N ASN A 61 11.66 7.21 -7.89
CA ASN A 61 10.66 8.27 -7.74
C ASN A 61 10.08 8.75 -9.09
N ASP A 62 10.07 7.92 -10.13
CA ASP A 62 9.55 8.29 -11.44
C ASP A 62 8.01 8.38 -11.47
N GLU A 63 7.34 7.61 -10.63
CA GLU A 63 5.88 7.64 -10.40
C GLU A 63 5.43 8.64 -9.31
N LEU A 64 6.35 9.48 -8.81
CA LEU A 64 6.07 10.43 -7.74
C LEU A 64 5.07 11.50 -8.21
N GLY A 65 4.00 11.69 -7.44
CA GLY A 65 2.89 12.55 -7.85
C GLY A 65 1.96 12.93 -6.71
N PHE A 66 1.00 13.82 -7.00
CA PHE A 66 -0.08 14.11 -6.07
C PHE A 66 -1.14 13.02 -6.18
N GLY A 67 -1.32 12.25 -5.11
CA GLY A 67 -2.23 11.11 -5.05
C GLY A 67 -2.79 10.90 -3.65
N VAL A 68 -3.60 9.87 -3.47
CA VAL A 68 -4.21 9.54 -2.18
C VAL A 68 -3.20 8.76 -1.33
N ALA A 69 -2.78 9.32 -0.20
CA ALA A 69 -1.78 8.66 0.66
C ALA A 69 -2.21 7.26 1.12
N ALA A 70 -3.51 7.06 1.38
CA ALA A 70 -4.07 5.76 1.73
C ALA A 70 -3.88 4.69 0.64
N ALA A 71 -3.87 5.08 -0.64
CA ALA A 71 -3.61 4.17 -1.74
C ALA A 71 -2.15 3.69 -1.75
N ASP A 72 -1.22 4.63 -1.60
CA ASP A 72 0.23 4.36 -1.59
C ASP A 72 0.61 3.46 -0.39
N ILE A 73 0.00 3.72 0.77
CA ILE A 73 0.15 2.88 1.97
C ILE A 73 -0.47 1.49 1.77
N ALA A 74 -1.69 1.40 1.21
CA ALA A 74 -2.32 0.11 0.93
C ALA A 74 -1.50 -0.73 -0.06
N TRP A 75 -0.87 -0.08 -1.04
CA TRP A 75 0.04 -0.74 -1.98
C TRP A 75 1.23 -1.38 -1.27
N GLY A 76 1.97 -0.61 -0.47
CA GLY A 76 3.09 -1.15 0.30
C GLY A 76 2.68 -2.22 1.32
N LEU A 77 1.53 -2.06 1.95
CA LEU A 77 0.98 -3.03 2.90
C LEU A 77 0.64 -4.37 2.26
N THR A 78 0.25 -4.39 0.98
CA THR A 78 -0.04 -5.63 0.26
C THR A 78 1.15 -6.58 0.30
N TYR A 79 2.36 -6.06 0.17
CA TYR A 79 3.59 -6.84 0.26
C TYR A 79 3.94 -7.24 1.70
N LEU A 80 3.72 -6.35 2.68
CA LEU A 80 4.02 -6.66 4.08
C LEU A 80 3.08 -7.74 4.62
N PHE A 81 1.78 -7.62 4.35
CA PHE A 81 0.81 -8.67 4.66
C PHE A 81 1.12 -9.95 3.88
N GLY A 82 1.59 -9.79 2.63
CA GLY A 82 2.33 -10.76 1.81
C GLY A 82 3.22 -11.73 2.60
N LEU A 83 4.05 -11.14 3.46
CA LEU A 83 5.09 -11.84 4.19
C LEU A 83 4.62 -12.27 5.58
N ASN A 84 4.00 -11.36 6.30
CA ASN A 84 3.56 -11.55 7.68
C ASN A 84 2.56 -10.47 8.09
N ILE A 85 1.37 -10.90 8.52
CA ILE A 85 0.29 -9.99 8.92
C ILE A 85 0.73 -9.04 10.06
N GLY A 86 1.50 -9.54 11.02
CA GLY A 86 2.04 -8.75 12.13
C GLY A 86 3.01 -7.65 11.70
N LEU A 87 3.74 -7.81 10.58
CA LEU A 87 4.63 -6.77 10.06
C LEU A 87 3.83 -5.58 9.51
N GLY A 88 2.74 -5.84 8.78
CA GLY A 88 1.86 -4.76 8.32
C GLY A 88 1.17 -4.03 9.48
N GLN A 89 0.82 -4.74 10.56
CA GLN A 89 0.29 -4.12 11.77
C GLN A 89 1.33 -3.25 12.49
N ILE A 90 2.57 -3.72 12.62
CA ILE A 90 3.67 -2.92 13.21
C ILE A 90 3.91 -1.67 12.37
N PHE A 91 3.96 -1.80 11.04
CA PHE A 91 4.14 -0.67 10.13
C PHE A 91 3.04 0.38 10.32
N LEU A 92 1.77 0.00 10.28
CA LEU A 92 0.65 0.92 10.46
C LEU A 92 0.70 1.63 11.83
N ASN A 93 1.00 0.89 12.89
CA ASN A 93 1.14 1.45 14.24
C ASN A 93 2.23 2.53 14.30
N GLU A 94 3.40 2.28 13.73
CA GLU A 94 4.49 3.26 13.72
C GLU A 94 4.19 4.43 12.78
N TYR A 95 3.57 4.17 11.63
CA TYR A 95 3.20 5.21 10.68
C TYR A 95 2.24 6.24 11.30
N ILE A 96 1.17 5.80 11.96
CA ILE A 96 0.18 6.70 12.60
C ILE A 96 0.83 7.56 13.69
N LYS A 97 1.79 7.01 14.46
CA LYS A 97 2.54 7.78 15.47
C LYS A 97 3.35 8.91 14.87
N HIS A 98 3.90 8.71 13.67
CA HIS A 98 4.76 9.67 12.99
C HIS A 98 4.01 10.60 12.04
N VAL A 99 2.79 10.22 11.62
CA VAL A 99 1.91 11.00 10.75
C VAL A 99 0.56 11.18 11.45
N PRO A 100 0.48 12.00 12.51
CA PRO A 100 -0.74 12.14 13.33
C PRO A 100 -1.91 12.78 12.58
N GLU A 101 -1.66 13.39 11.43
CA GLU A 101 -2.69 13.89 10.52
C GLU A 101 -3.33 12.79 9.66
N PHE A 102 -2.77 11.58 9.67
CA PHE A 102 -3.35 10.40 9.02
C PHE A 102 -4.54 9.93 9.88
N ALA A 103 -5.71 10.44 9.55
CA ALA A 103 -6.88 10.37 10.39
C ALA A 103 -7.61 9.02 10.24
N GLU A 104 -8.63 8.81 11.08
CA GLU A 104 -9.53 7.65 11.01
C GLU A 104 -10.05 7.39 9.58
N ASN A 105 -10.39 8.45 8.85
CA ASN A 105 -10.86 8.38 7.46
C ASN A 105 -9.78 7.86 6.49
N ASP A 106 -8.50 8.16 6.73
CA ASP A 106 -7.40 7.66 5.90
C ASP A 106 -7.19 6.15 6.14
N LEU A 107 -7.33 5.70 7.39
CA LEU A 107 -7.29 4.27 7.73
C LEU A 107 -8.46 3.49 7.14
N LEU A 108 -9.67 4.08 7.13
CA LEU A 108 -10.82 3.52 6.43
C LEU A 108 -10.57 3.44 4.92
N ALA A 109 -9.95 4.46 4.33
CA ALA A 109 -9.57 4.43 2.92
C ALA A 109 -8.51 3.35 2.64
N VAL A 110 -7.50 3.17 3.50
CA VAL A 110 -6.50 2.07 3.38
C VAL A 110 -7.21 0.72 3.35
N LYS A 111 -8.20 0.50 4.22
CA LYS A 111 -9.03 -0.70 4.23
C LYS A 111 -9.72 -0.93 2.89
N ASP A 112 -10.37 0.10 2.37
CA ASP A 112 -11.15 0.02 1.13
C ASP A 112 -10.24 -0.27 -0.07
N TYR A 113 -9.03 0.31 -0.11
CA TYR A 113 -8.02 -0.04 -1.10
C TYR A 113 -7.59 -1.50 -0.96
N LEU A 114 -7.17 -1.95 0.22
CA LEU A 114 -6.71 -3.33 0.45
C LEU A 114 -7.77 -4.38 0.05
N LEU A 115 -9.05 -4.10 0.30
CA LEU A 115 -10.16 -4.96 -0.15
C LEU A 115 -10.25 -5.02 -1.68
N ALA A 116 -10.04 -3.89 -2.36
CA ALA A 116 -10.14 -3.81 -3.81
C ALA A 116 -8.91 -4.27 -4.57
N LEU A 117 -7.73 -4.28 -3.94
CA LEU A 117 -6.57 -5.03 -4.46
C LEU A 117 -6.82 -6.54 -4.46
N ASN A 118 -7.99 -6.97 -3.98
CA ASN A 118 -8.46 -8.35 -3.98
C ASN A 118 -7.33 -9.25 -3.53
N ILE A 119 -6.77 -8.95 -2.35
CA ILE A 119 -5.68 -9.74 -1.80
C ILE A 119 -6.27 -11.11 -1.44
N GLN A 120 -6.39 -11.98 -2.44
CA GLN A 120 -6.83 -13.37 -2.33
C GLN A 120 -5.82 -14.23 -1.56
N ALA A 121 -4.72 -13.61 -1.09
CA ALA A 121 -3.63 -14.26 -0.37
C ALA A 121 -3.72 -14.15 1.16
N TYR A 122 -4.55 -13.27 1.74
CA TYR A 122 -4.66 -13.16 3.21
C TYR A 122 -6.10 -13.23 3.67
N ASN A 123 -6.29 -13.78 4.87
CA ASN A 123 -7.57 -13.89 5.52
C ASN A 123 -8.07 -12.47 5.80
N VAL A 124 -8.86 -11.90 4.87
CA VAL A 124 -9.41 -10.54 4.93
C VAL A 124 -10.01 -10.24 6.30
N SER A 125 -10.56 -11.25 6.98
CA SER A 125 -11.03 -11.16 8.37
C SER A 125 -9.95 -10.70 9.36
N GLU A 126 -8.73 -11.25 9.32
CA GLU A 126 -7.64 -10.88 10.23
C GLU A 126 -7.14 -9.45 9.95
N LEU A 127 -7.12 -9.05 8.68
CA LEU A 127 -6.76 -7.69 8.26
C LEU A 127 -7.80 -6.67 8.74
N LEU A 128 -9.08 -7.04 8.65
CA LEU A 128 -10.18 -6.24 9.18
C LEU A 128 -10.14 -6.16 10.71
N ASP A 129 -9.81 -7.24 11.41
CA ASP A 129 -9.67 -7.25 12.87
C ASP A 129 -8.53 -6.34 13.35
N ILE A 130 -7.42 -6.31 12.62
CA ILE A 130 -6.29 -5.40 12.89
C ILE A 130 -6.70 -3.95 12.68
N LEU A 131 -7.33 -3.64 11.53
CA LEU A 131 -7.78 -2.27 11.25
C LEU A 131 -8.84 -1.83 12.27
N HIS A 132 -9.76 -2.70 12.68
CA HIS A 132 -10.71 -2.43 13.75
C HIS A 132 -10.05 -2.17 15.10
N THR A 133 -9.01 -2.94 15.45
CA THR A 133 -8.24 -2.71 16.68
C THR A 133 -7.56 -1.35 16.66
N LEU A 134 -6.97 -0.96 15.53
CA LEU A 134 -6.30 0.33 15.37
C LEU A 134 -7.26 1.52 15.42
N LEU A 135 -8.48 1.36 14.91
CA LEU A 135 -9.53 2.39 14.92
C LEU A 135 -10.25 2.52 16.27
N SER A 136 -10.06 1.57 17.19
CA SER A 136 -10.73 1.54 18.52
C SER A 136 -9.88 2.14 19.65
N ILE A 137 -8.69 2.67 19.34
CA ILE A 137 -7.75 3.35 20.24
C ILE A 137 -7.89 4.86 20.04
#